data_AF-A0A1W5CTZ5-F1
#
_entry.id   AF-A0A1W5CTZ5-F1
#
_cell.length_a   1.000
_cell.length_b   1.000
_cell.length_c   1.000
_cell.angle_alpha   90.00
_cell.angle_beta   90.00
_cell.angle_gamma   90.00
#
_symmetry.space_group_name_H-M   'P 1'
#
loop_
_entity.id
_entity.type
_entity.pdbx_description
1 polymer ?
#
loop_
_entity_poly.entity_id
_entity_poly.type
_entity_poly.pdbx_seq_one_letter_code
_entity_poly.pdbx_strand_id
1 'polypeptide(L)'
;MSVNTFPRELGDIEWAYYSKSFPNLQRHHVKVLGPSSKTFNCFPWSMGYEDRWIDAGTKEQMAVMSCFYTFYPAGGHSSRRPSNSSSCRPGGYSSGSSGYSSGSSGYSSGSSGYSSGSSGYSSGSSGYSSRPAGYSPSAIQSPFLWAPTSIQESLHQLHTSLSKSYDPAVTKFESLYAAWKATWFSPEMEFEANSSARAKGPAFDALVKLGPAIIPLVVHKLAGPDDFFAVQLYNALEKDAGVKVDPSNIFDHNVLQRHANLIVDMNHDRNEAFAANVAQWQDHQDKNSLSANSKDYVSGDAYKALVNMGPGVIGHVMDRYEREQDGWWHELLHEIVHGKPSGQGTFYKKRLFDDWKGWFESGKAHDEAPKSE
;
A
#
# COMPACT_ATOMS: atom_id res chain seq x y z
N MET A 1 -5.14 -40.01 -9.46
CA MET A 1 -4.48 -38.72 -9.20
C MET A 1 -3.65 -38.90 -7.94
N SER A 2 -2.32 -38.87 -8.05
CA SER A 2 -1.45 -39.05 -6.88
C SER A 2 -1.66 -37.85 -5.96
N VAL A 3 -2.10 -38.11 -4.72
CA VAL A 3 -2.03 -37.11 -3.66
C VAL A 3 -0.55 -36.80 -3.48
N ASN A 4 -0.13 -35.55 -3.66
CA ASN A 4 1.25 -35.16 -3.39
C ASN A 4 1.48 -35.30 -1.87
N THR A 5 2.04 -36.43 -1.46
CA THR A 5 2.47 -36.66 -0.07
C THR A 5 3.80 -35.99 0.13
N PHE A 6 3.86 -35.01 1.03
CA PHE A 6 5.08 -34.36 1.49
C PHE A 6 5.44 -34.85 2.91
N PRO A 7 6.73 -34.90 3.30
CA PRO A 7 7.91 -34.60 2.48
C PRO A 7 8.18 -35.67 1.41
N ARG A 8 8.76 -35.28 0.27
CA ARG A 8 9.21 -36.21 -0.79
C ARG A 8 10.63 -35.91 -1.27
N GLU A 9 11.26 -36.88 -1.91
CA GLU A 9 12.52 -36.65 -2.64
C GLU A 9 12.31 -35.73 -3.85
N LEU A 10 13.37 -35.02 -4.26
CA LEU A 10 13.39 -34.35 -5.56
C LEU A 10 13.35 -35.38 -6.68
N GLY A 11 12.49 -35.15 -7.68
CA GLY A 11 12.48 -35.91 -8.92
C GLY A 11 13.72 -35.63 -9.78
N ASP A 12 13.96 -36.46 -10.79
CA ASP A 12 15.16 -36.34 -11.64
C ASP A 12 15.22 -34.99 -12.38
N ILE A 13 14.06 -34.53 -12.85
CA ILE A 13 13.91 -33.24 -13.55
C ILE A 13 14.22 -32.07 -12.59
N GLU A 14 13.68 -32.09 -11.38
CA GLU A 14 13.93 -31.06 -10.36
C GLU A 14 15.40 -31.03 -9.95
N TRP A 15 16.02 -32.21 -9.77
CA TRP A 15 17.43 -32.30 -9.42
C TRP A 15 18.33 -31.74 -10.52
N ALA A 16 18.12 -32.13 -11.78
CA ALA A 16 18.90 -31.65 -12.92
C ALA A 16 18.80 -30.13 -13.10
N TYR A 17 17.70 -29.53 -12.64
CA TYR A 17 17.51 -28.10 -12.60
C TYR A 17 18.30 -27.45 -11.45
N TYR A 18 18.03 -27.83 -10.19
CA TYR A 18 18.63 -27.20 -9.00
C TYR A 18 20.12 -27.47 -8.86
N SER A 19 20.64 -28.61 -9.31
CA SER A 19 22.06 -28.94 -9.20
C SER A 19 22.96 -27.98 -9.98
N LYS A 20 22.42 -27.23 -10.95
CA LYS A 20 23.16 -26.19 -11.70
C LYS A 20 23.44 -24.97 -10.82
N SER A 21 22.43 -24.52 -10.07
CA SER A 21 22.53 -23.36 -9.17
C SER A 21 23.17 -23.73 -7.84
N PHE A 22 23.09 -25.00 -7.45
CA PHE A 22 23.61 -25.52 -6.18
C PHE A 22 24.52 -26.73 -6.38
N PRO A 23 25.72 -26.57 -6.98
CA PRO A 23 26.58 -27.68 -7.40
C PRO A 23 27.15 -28.51 -6.24
N ASN A 24 27.18 -27.95 -5.02
CA ASN A 24 27.70 -28.60 -3.83
C ASN A 24 26.61 -29.33 -3.01
N LEU A 25 25.34 -29.20 -3.39
CA LEU A 25 24.26 -29.93 -2.74
C LEU A 25 24.28 -31.39 -3.18
N GLN A 26 23.91 -32.29 -2.28
CA GLN A 26 23.76 -33.73 -2.58
C GLN A 26 22.28 -34.07 -2.54
N ARG A 27 21.78 -34.74 -3.59
CA ARG A 27 20.34 -34.98 -3.79
C ARG A 27 19.64 -35.58 -2.57
N HIS A 28 20.25 -36.57 -1.94
CA HIS A 28 19.68 -37.28 -0.79
C HIS A 28 19.59 -36.43 0.49
N HIS A 29 20.21 -35.24 0.51
CA HIS A 29 20.07 -34.25 1.59
C HIS A 29 18.97 -33.21 1.31
N VAL A 30 18.23 -33.31 0.20
CA VAL A 30 17.22 -32.34 -0.20
C VAL A 30 15.85 -32.99 -0.25
N LYS A 31 14.87 -32.35 0.38
CA LYS A 31 13.46 -32.77 0.36
C LYS A 31 12.60 -31.65 -0.17
N VAL A 32 11.56 -32.02 -0.92
CA VAL A 32 10.45 -31.12 -1.22
C VAL A 32 9.46 -31.21 -0.06
N LEU A 33 9.22 -30.08 0.60
CA LEU A 33 8.47 -30.00 1.85
C LEU A 33 7.02 -29.52 1.66
N GLY A 34 6.70 -28.96 0.50
CA GLY A 34 5.35 -28.47 0.19
C GLY A 34 5.23 -27.99 -1.25
N PRO A 35 4.04 -27.49 -1.65
CA PRO A 35 3.84 -26.88 -2.96
C PRO A 35 4.61 -25.56 -3.09
N SER A 36 5.05 -25.23 -4.30
CA SER A 36 5.51 -23.89 -4.62
C SER A 36 4.31 -22.98 -4.92
N SER A 37 4.35 -21.74 -4.43
CA SER A 37 3.34 -20.72 -4.68
C SER A 37 3.99 -19.39 -5.00
N LYS A 38 3.24 -18.52 -5.69
CA LYS A 38 3.59 -17.12 -5.94
C LYS A 38 3.17 -16.18 -4.80
N THR A 39 2.43 -16.69 -3.82
CA THR A 39 1.84 -15.90 -2.73
C THR A 39 2.80 -15.65 -1.56
N PHE A 40 3.83 -16.50 -1.40
CA PHE A 40 4.79 -16.43 -0.31
C PHE A 40 6.21 -16.68 -0.78
N ASN A 41 7.19 -16.18 0.00
CA ASN A 41 8.61 -16.47 -0.17
C ASN A 41 9.12 -17.44 0.91
N CYS A 42 10.39 -17.86 0.82
CA CYS A 42 10.96 -18.87 1.71
C CYS A 42 10.96 -18.48 3.20
N PHE A 43 10.96 -17.18 3.50
CA PHE A 43 10.99 -16.67 4.87
C PHE A 43 9.69 -16.95 5.66
N PRO A 44 8.50 -16.45 5.27
CA PRO A 44 7.23 -16.78 5.92
C PRO A 44 6.96 -18.29 5.92
N TRP A 45 7.34 -18.99 4.85
CA TRP A 45 7.22 -20.44 4.79
C TRP A 45 8.00 -21.15 5.91
N SER A 46 9.23 -20.71 6.20
CA SER A 46 10.02 -21.26 7.31
C SER A 46 9.40 -21.06 8.70
N MET A 47 8.47 -20.11 8.82
CA MET A 47 7.69 -19.85 10.03
C MET A 47 6.30 -20.51 10.00
N GLY A 48 5.98 -21.30 8.97
CA GLY A 48 4.70 -22.00 8.81
C GLY A 48 3.59 -21.19 8.12
N TYR A 49 3.91 -20.10 7.42
CA TYR A 49 2.94 -19.27 6.69
C TYR A 49 3.05 -19.48 5.17
N GLU A 50 1.91 -19.77 4.54
CA GLU A 50 1.81 -20.06 3.09
C GLU A 50 0.90 -19.05 2.35
N ASP A 51 0.56 -17.94 3.00
CA ASP A 51 -0.47 -16.99 2.57
C ASP A 51 0.06 -15.56 2.43
N ARG A 52 1.36 -15.33 2.64
CA ARG A 52 1.94 -13.98 2.66
C ARG A 52 3.37 -13.91 2.17
N TRP A 53 3.72 -12.78 1.59
CA TRP A 53 5.09 -12.42 1.22
C TRP A 53 5.66 -11.46 2.26
N ILE A 54 6.85 -11.77 2.76
CA ILE A 54 7.52 -10.93 3.75
C ILE A 54 8.89 -10.52 3.25
N ASP A 55 9.11 -9.22 3.09
CA ASP A 55 10.43 -8.70 2.79
C ASP A 55 11.33 -8.80 4.02
N ALA A 56 12.41 -9.55 3.86
CA ALA A 56 13.44 -9.62 4.88
C ALA A 56 14.12 -8.25 4.98
N GLY A 57 13.90 -7.57 6.11
CA GLY A 57 14.51 -6.28 6.41
C GLY A 57 15.96 -6.42 6.91
N THR A 58 16.43 -5.44 7.68
CA THR A 58 17.72 -5.56 8.37
C THR A 58 17.71 -6.71 9.37
N LYS A 59 18.89 -7.17 9.79
CA LYS A 59 19.02 -8.22 10.82
C LYS A 59 18.21 -7.91 12.08
N GLU A 60 18.16 -6.65 12.48
CA GLU A 60 17.41 -6.16 13.65
C GLU A 60 15.90 -6.26 13.41
N GLN A 61 15.42 -5.81 12.24
CA GLN A 61 14.01 -5.93 11.86
C GLN A 61 13.59 -7.41 11.81
N MET A 62 14.46 -8.27 11.29
CA MET A 62 14.23 -9.71 11.23
C MET A 62 14.15 -10.36 12.61
N ALA A 63 14.95 -9.91 13.59
CA ALA A 63 14.87 -10.38 14.96
C ALA A 63 13.49 -10.05 15.58
N VAL A 64 12.99 -8.83 15.37
CA VAL A 64 11.67 -8.42 15.85
C VAL A 64 10.56 -9.22 15.16
N MET A 65 10.64 -9.35 13.85
CA MET A 65 9.63 -10.04 13.04
C MET A 65 9.56 -11.53 13.36
N SER A 66 10.72 -12.19 13.54
CA SER A 66 10.79 -13.58 14.01
C SER A 66 10.13 -13.74 15.38
N CYS A 67 10.42 -12.84 16.34
CA CYS A 67 9.81 -12.92 17.66
C CYS A 67 8.28 -12.80 17.60
N PHE A 68 7.77 -11.87 16.80
CA PHE A 68 6.34 -11.70 16.60
C PHE A 68 5.73 -12.95 15.96
N TYR A 69 6.19 -13.36 14.78
CA TYR A 69 5.54 -14.45 14.06
C TYR A 69 5.75 -15.84 14.66
N THR A 70 6.80 -16.04 15.47
CA THR A 70 7.09 -17.33 16.10
C THR A 70 6.39 -17.47 17.46
N PHE A 71 6.23 -16.38 18.23
CA PHE A 71 5.73 -16.47 19.60
C PHE A 71 4.30 -15.94 19.80
N TYR A 72 3.70 -15.26 18.81
CA TYR A 72 2.39 -14.61 18.98
C TYR A 72 1.12 -15.26 18.40
N PRO A 73 1.05 -16.39 17.68
CA PRO A 73 -0.23 -16.76 17.10
C PRO A 73 -1.17 -17.47 18.10
N ALA A 74 -2.25 -16.75 18.46
CA ALA A 74 -3.61 -17.27 18.66
C ALA A 74 -4.00 -18.11 19.92
N GLY A 75 -3.32 -17.95 21.07
CA GLY A 75 -3.59 -18.75 22.29
C GLY A 75 -4.11 -18.06 23.57
N GLY A 76 -4.33 -16.74 23.58
CA GLY A 76 -4.84 -16.06 24.79
C GLY A 76 -3.80 -15.76 25.89
N HIS A 77 -2.54 -15.51 25.53
CA HIS A 77 -1.51 -15.10 26.47
C HIS A 77 -1.51 -13.58 26.71
N SER A 78 -1.53 -13.19 28.00
CA SER A 78 -1.46 -11.79 28.45
C SER A 78 -0.01 -11.27 28.45
N SER A 79 0.15 -10.01 28.07
CA SER A 79 1.40 -9.26 28.14
C SER A 79 2.06 -9.34 29.51
N ARG A 80 3.34 -9.73 29.56
CA ARG A 80 4.29 -9.16 30.52
C ARG A 80 5.28 -8.33 29.73
N ARG A 81 5.24 -7.01 29.93
CA ARG A 81 6.28 -6.08 29.47
C ARG A 81 7.66 -6.64 29.86
N PRO A 82 8.65 -6.71 28.96
CA PRO A 82 10.02 -6.72 29.38
C PRO A 82 10.34 -5.30 29.87
N SER A 83 10.35 -5.12 31.18
CA SER A 83 11.09 -4.00 31.76
C SER A 83 12.55 -4.20 31.41
N ASN A 84 13.04 -3.38 30.50
CA ASN A 84 14.43 -3.18 30.09
C ASN A 84 15.04 -4.28 29.21
N SER A 85 15.26 -3.88 27.95
CA SER A 85 16.44 -4.16 27.10
C SER A 85 17.26 -5.44 27.35
N SER A 86 17.49 -6.14 26.23
CA SER A 86 18.51 -7.19 25.98
C SER A 86 18.15 -8.63 26.35
N SER A 87 17.57 -9.36 25.40
CA SER A 87 18.25 -10.48 24.70
C SER A 87 17.25 -11.49 24.11
N CYS A 88 16.99 -11.40 22.81
CA CYS A 88 16.72 -12.60 22.02
C CYS A 88 18.10 -13.06 21.49
N ARG A 89 18.77 -13.92 22.26
CA ARG A 89 20.05 -14.50 21.82
C ARG A 89 19.77 -15.46 20.65
N PRO A 90 20.52 -15.38 19.53
CA PRO A 90 20.45 -16.37 18.47
C PRO A 90 21.19 -17.63 18.96
N GLY A 91 20.44 -18.55 19.58
CA GLY A 91 20.90 -19.90 19.93
C GLY A 91 20.34 -20.88 18.91
N GLY A 92 21.22 -21.71 18.35
CA GLY A 92 20.99 -22.51 17.15
C GLY A 92 19.68 -23.29 17.09
N TYR A 93 19.10 -23.32 15.89
CA TYR A 93 18.02 -24.23 15.52
C TYR A 93 18.53 -25.67 15.64
N SER A 94 18.14 -26.36 16.70
CA SER A 94 18.12 -27.83 16.72
C SER A 94 16.66 -28.25 16.68
N SER A 95 16.26 -28.83 15.56
CA SER A 95 15.00 -29.52 15.38
C SER A 95 14.97 -30.78 16.26
N GLY A 96 14.55 -30.61 17.51
CA GLY A 96 14.20 -31.69 18.41
C GLY A 96 12.71 -31.97 18.36
N SER A 97 12.32 -33.03 17.66
CA SER A 97 10.97 -33.60 17.71
C SER A 97 10.55 -33.86 19.17
N SER A 98 9.62 -33.07 19.69
CA SER A 98 9.08 -33.26 21.04
C SER A 98 7.74 -33.98 20.94
N GLY A 99 7.77 -35.27 21.30
CA GLY A 99 6.61 -36.12 21.40
C GLY A 99 5.64 -35.65 22.48
N TYR A 100 4.37 -35.97 22.25
CA TYR A 100 3.29 -35.84 23.21
C TYR A 100 3.62 -36.60 24.50
N SER A 101 3.47 -35.95 25.64
CA SER A 101 3.32 -36.63 26.93
C SER A 101 2.35 -35.85 27.80
N SER A 102 1.18 -36.46 27.99
CA SER A 102 0.12 -36.08 28.91
C SER A 102 0.60 -36.20 30.35
N GLY A 103 0.28 -35.19 31.17
CA GLY A 103 0.49 -35.22 32.61
C GLY A 103 -0.50 -34.31 33.32
N SER A 104 -1.53 -34.89 33.91
CA SER A 104 -2.44 -34.24 34.86
C SER A 104 -1.76 -34.05 36.21
N SER A 105 -2.03 -32.94 36.92
CA SER A 105 -2.43 -32.86 38.35
C SER A 105 -2.04 -31.55 39.07
N GLY A 106 -3.02 -30.98 39.82
CA GLY A 106 -2.91 -30.15 41.05
C GLY A 106 -2.11 -28.83 40.99
N TYR A 107 -2.49 -27.70 41.60
CA TYR A 107 -3.11 -27.46 42.90
C TYR A 107 -3.67 -26.04 42.96
N SER A 108 -4.69 -25.84 43.81
CA SER A 108 -5.29 -24.55 44.19
C SER A 108 -4.63 -23.95 45.43
N SER A 109 -4.45 -22.62 45.45
CA SER A 109 -4.39 -21.72 46.63
C SER A 109 -3.81 -20.37 46.18
N GLY A 110 -4.25 -19.17 46.55
CA GLY A 110 -5.25 -18.69 47.49
C GLY A 110 -5.35 -17.15 47.36
N SER A 111 -6.38 -16.60 47.98
CA SER A 111 -6.87 -15.21 47.90
C SER A 111 -5.91 -14.12 48.45
N SER A 112 -6.24 -12.86 48.09
CA SER A 112 -6.37 -11.66 48.96
C SER A 112 -5.49 -10.42 48.71
N GLY A 113 -6.18 -9.26 48.63
CA GLY A 113 -5.75 -7.88 48.97
C GLY A 113 -4.74 -7.21 48.03
N TYR A 114 -4.81 -5.94 47.65
CA TYR A 114 -5.39 -4.77 48.30
C TYR A 114 -5.69 -3.68 47.25
N SER A 115 -6.80 -2.97 47.47
CA SER A 115 -7.08 -1.67 46.86
C SER A 115 -6.52 -0.57 47.75
N SER A 116 -5.84 0.41 47.16
CA SER A 116 -5.65 1.72 47.77
C SER A 116 -5.39 2.74 46.66
N GLY A 117 -6.42 3.55 46.40
CA GLY A 117 -6.32 4.71 45.53
C GLY A 117 -5.61 5.87 46.21
N SER A 118 -5.25 6.87 45.42
CA SER A 118 -5.19 8.27 45.86
C SER A 118 -5.30 9.17 44.65
N SER A 119 -6.32 10.00 44.71
CA SER A 119 -6.66 11.14 43.87
C SER A 119 -5.65 12.28 44.04
N GLY A 120 -5.34 12.99 42.94
CA GLY A 120 -4.63 14.25 42.94
C GLY A 120 -5.26 15.19 41.90
N TYR A 121 -5.71 16.35 42.38
CA TYR A 121 -6.52 17.33 41.67
C TYR A 121 -5.72 18.24 40.72
N SER A 122 -6.47 18.84 39.80
CA SER A 122 -6.15 19.63 38.61
C SER A 122 -5.69 21.08 38.85
N SER A 123 -4.89 21.60 37.91
CA SER A 123 -4.89 22.98 37.35
C SER A 123 -3.65 23.14 36.47
N GLY A 124 -3.62 23.63 35.23
CA GLY A 124 -4.56 24.21 34.29
C GLY A 124 -3.72 25.04 33.30
N SER A 125 -3.89 24.87 31.98
CA SER A 125 -3.71 25.94 30.97
C SER A 125 -4.02 25.40 29.57
N SER A 126 -4.96 26.08 28.95
CA SER A 126 -5.55 25.91 27.63
C SER A 126 -4.54 26.08 26.48
N GLY A 127 -4.43 25.06 25.65
CA GLY A 127 -3.85 25.13 24.31
C GLY A 127 -4.81 24.50 23.31
N TYR A 128 -5.44 25.32 22.49
CA TYR A 128 -6.23 24.86 21.35
C TYR A 128 -5.30 24.18 20.35
N SER A 129 -5.46 22.87 20.18
CA SER A 129 -5.05 22.15 18.97
C SER A 129 -6.09 21.10 18.66
N SER A 130 -7.06 21.49 17.84
CA SER A 130 -8.05 20.60 17.25
C SER A 130 -7.37 19.73 16.21
N ARG A 131 -6.67 18.69 16.65
CA ARG A 131 -6.39 17.51 15.82
C ARG A 131 -7.66 16.67 15.78
N PRO A 132 -8.23 16.34 14.60
CA PRO A 132 -9.21 15.27 14.54
C PRO A 132 -8.53 13.96 14.95
N ALA A 133 -9.27 13.15 15.71
CA ALA A 133 -8.91 11.85 16.26
C ALA A 133 -8.00 11.05 15.30
N GLY A 134 -6.81 10.62 15.70
CA GLY A 134 -6.66 9.71 16.82
C GLY A 134 -7.21 8.34 16.40
N TYR A 135 -6.53 7.69 15.46
CA TYR A 135 -6.75 6.31 15.03
C TYR A 135 -7.00 5.44 16.28
N SER A 136 -8.27 5.09 16.54
CA SER A 136 -8.56 3.99 17.44
C SER A 136 -8.12 2.73 16.70
N PRO A 137 -7.27 1.87 17.27
CA PRO A 137 -7.02 0.56 16.73
C PRO A 137 -8.28 -0.28 16.95
N SER A 138 -9.33 0.05 16.20
CA SER A 138 -10.49 -0.80 16.02
C SER A 138 -9.97 -2.09 15.43
N ALA A 139 -10.09 -3.16 16.22
CA ALA A 139 -9.85 -4.57 15.89
C ALA A 139 -8.89 -4.80 14.72
N ILE A 140 -7.66 -5.26 14.99
CA ILE A 140 -6.71 -5.78 13.99
C ILE A 140 -7.52 -6.53 12.92
N GLN A 141 -7.84 -5.85 11.80
CA GLN A 141 -8.39 -6.54 10.66
C GLN A 141 -7.34 -7.58 10.33
N SER A 142 -7.79 -8.82 10.21
CA SER A 142 -6.93 -9.91 9.80
C SER A 142 -6.08 -9.38 8.63
N PRO A 143 -4.74 -9.45 8.69
CA PRO A 143 -3.88 -8.96 7.61
C PRO A 143 -4.17 -9.60 6.24
N PHE A 144 -5.07 -10.58 6.23
CA PHE A 144 -5.46 -11.45 5.12
C PHE A 144 -6.90 -11.21 4.65
N LEU A 145 -7.66 -10.33 5.32
CA LEU A 145 -8.94 -9.88 4.78
C LEU A 145 -8.65 -8.75 3.80
N TRP A 146 -8.89 -9.04 2.53
CA TRP A 146 -8.83 -8.04 1.48
C TRP A 146 -9.87 -6.93 1.73
N ALA A 147 -9.62 -5.74 1.19
CA ALA A 147 -10.47 -4.59 1.45
C ALA A 147 -11.96 -4.92 1.21
N PRO A 148 -12.87 -4.46 2.09
CA PRO A 148 -14.30 -4.73 1.96
C PRO A 148 -14.84 -4.42 0.56
N THR A 149 -15.91 -5.13 0.16
CA THR A 149 -16.51 -4.98 -1.18
C THR A 149 -16.86 -3.53 -1.52
N SER A 150 -17.30 -2.72 -0.56
CA SER A 150 -17.59 -1.29 -0.77
C SER A 150 -16.35 -0.48 -1.18
N ILE A 151 -15.18 -0.77 -0.61
CA ILE A 151 -13.91 -0.12 -0.98
C ILE A 151 -13.52 -0.53 -2.39
N GLN A 152 -13.62 -1.82 -2.70
CA GLN A 152 -13.36 -2.37 -4.02
C GLN A 152 -14.24 -1.73 -5.10
N GLU A 153 -15.54 -1.57 -4.81
CA GLU A 153 -16.51 -0.94 -5.70
C GLU A 153 -16.16 0.53 -5.97
N SER A 154 -15.81 1.30 -4.93
CA SER A 154 -15.41 2.71 -5.07
C SER A 154 -14.19 2.86 -6.00
N LEU A 155 -13.15 2.04 -5.79
CA LEU A 155 -11.95 2.05 -6.65
C LEU A 155 -12.26 1.60 -8.07
N HIS A 156 -13.12 0.59 -8.22
CA HIS A 156 -13.52 0.09 -9.53
C HIS A 156 -14.33 1.13 -10.32
N GLN A 157 -15.17 1.93 -9.67
CA GLN A 157 -15.92 3.02 -10.31
C GLN A 157 -14.99 4.09 -10.89
N LEU A 158 -14.00 4.55 -10.12
CA LEU A 158 -13.02 5.53 -10.60
C LEU A 158 -12.20 4.96 -11.76
N HIS A 159 -11.70 3.73 -11.63
CA HIS A 159 -11.00 3.04 -12.72
C HIS A 159 -11.86 2.98 -13.98
N THR A 160 -13.11 2.54 -13.86
CA THR A 160 -14.05 2.41 -15.00
C THR A 160 -14.29 3.75 -15.69
N SER A 161 -14.45 4.82 -14.91
CA SER A 161 -14.63 6.16 -15.45
C SER A 161 -13.39 6.62 -16.22
N LEU A 162 -12.19 6.41 -15.68
CA LEU A 162 -10.94 6.72 -16.35
C LEU A 162 -10.74 5.88 -17.62
N SER A 163 -11.03 4.58 -17.59
CA SER A 163 -10.94 3.72 -18.77
C SER A 163 -11.86 4.19 -19.89
N LYS A 164 -13.06 4.66 -19.55
CA LYS A 164 -14.03 5.16 -20.53
C LYS A 164 -13.60 6.49 -21.14
N SER A 165 -13.09 7.40 -20.32
CA SER A 165 -12.82 8.79 -20.73
C SER A 165 -11.42 8.98 -21.33
N TYR A 166 -10.47 8.12 -20.96
CA TYR A 166 -9.04 8.22 -21.28
C TYR A 166 -8.43 6.86 -21.67
N ASP A 167 -9.13 6.12 -22.54
CA ASP A 167 -8.71 4.78 -23.01
C ASP A 167 -7.24 4.70 -23.45
N PRO A 168 -6.66 5.68 -24.20
CA PRO A 168 -5.25 5.61 -24.59
C PRO A 168 -4.28 5.57 -23.40
N ALA A 169 -4.52 6.40 -22.37
CA ALA A 169 -3.68 6.42 -21.17
C ALA A 169 -3.81 5.13 -20.36
N VAL A 170 -5.04 4.66 -20.15
CA VAL A 170 -5.30 3.44 -19.39
C VAL A 170 -4.74 2.22 -20.12
N THR A 171 -4.94 2.10 -21.43
CA THR A 171 -4.36 1.03 -22.24
C THR A 171 -2.83 1.02 -22.21
N LYS A 172 -2.20 2.19 -22.25
CA LYS A 172 -0.74 2.31 -22.09
C LYS A 172 -0.28 1.83 -20.72
N PHE A 173 -0.97 2.25 -19.66
CA PHE A 173 -0.70 1.79 -18.30
C PHE A 173 -0.84 0.26 -18.19
N GLU A 174 -1.95 -0.30 -18.66
CA GLU A 174 -2.23 -1.75 -18.58
C GLU A 174 -1.19 -2.58 -19.34
N SER A 175 -0.78 -2.12 -20.52
CA SER A 175 0.27 -2.76 -21.31
C SER A 175 1.62 -2.77 -20.59
N LEU A 176 2.05 -1.63 -20.05
CA LEU A 176 3.29 -1.52 -19.29
C LEU A 176 3.24 -2.31 -17.98
N TYR A 177 2.11 -2.26 -17.28
CA TYR A 177 1.88 -2.99 -16.05
C TYR A 177 1.91 -4.50 -16.28
N ALA A 178 1.26 -5.01 -17.33
CA ALA A 178 1.31 -6.41 -17.71
C ALA A 178 2.73 -6.86 -18.08
N ALA A 179 3.46 -6.03 -18.84
CA ALA A 179 4.86 -6.30 -19.18
C ALA A 179 5.76 -6.34 -17.93
N TRP A 180 5.54 -5.45 -16.97
CA TRP A 180 6.25 -5.46 -15.68
C TRP A 180 5.86 -6.68 -14.82
N LYS A 181 4.57 -6.97 -14.67
CA LYS A 181 4.06 -8.12 -13.90
C LYS A 181 4.61 -9.45 -14.42
N ALA A 182 4.81 -9.57 -15.73
CA ALA A 182 5.41 -10.74 -16.34
C ALA A 182 6.85 -11.02 -15.87
N THR A 183 7.57 -10.01 -15.33
CA THR A 183 8.94 -10.18 -14.85
C THR A 183 9.04 -10.61 -13.38
N TRP A 184 7.95 -10.52 -12.60
CA TRP A 184 8.00 -10.75 -11.14
C TRP A 184 8.49 -12.14 -10.72
N PHE A 185 8.36 -13.12 -11.61
CA PHE A 185 8.76 -14.51 -11.42
C PHE A 185 9.53 -15.04 -12.64
N SER A 186 10.28 -14.17 -13.33
CA SER A 186 11.17 -14.60 -14.39
C SER A 186 12.28 -15.51 -13.83
N PRO A 187 12.98 -16.30 -14.66
CA PRO A 187 14.07 -17.17 -14.20
C PRO A 187 15.15 -16.43 -13.39
N GLU A 188 15.40 -15.16 -13.69
CA GLU A 188 16.35 -14.31 -12.95
C GLU A 188 15.88 -13.97 -11.52
N MET A 189 14.59 -14.07 -11.26
CA MET A 189 13.94 -13.73 -9.98
C MET A 189 13.64 -14.95 -9.12
N GLU A 190 13.99 -16.16 -9.57
CA GLU A 190 13.61 -17.41 -8.93
C GLU A 190 14.07 -17.52 -7.46
N PHE A 191 15.28 -17.05 -7.17
CA PHE A 191 15.86 -17.10 -5.82
C PHE A 191 15.69 -15.78 -5.05
N GLU A 192 14.99 -14.80 -5.63
CA GLU A 192 14.89 -13.45 -5.08
C GLU A 192 13.66 -13.29 -4.17
N ALA A 193 13.93 -13.29 -2.87
CA ALA A 193 12.93 -13.19 -1.82
C ALA A 193 12.53 -11.74 -1.50
N ASN A 194 13.33 -10.74 -1.86
CA ASN A 194 13.02 -9.34 -1.61
C ASN A 194 12.21 -8.74 -2.76
N SER A 195 11.12 -8.07 -2.44
CA SER A 195 10.20 -7.51 -3.42
C SER A 195 10.75 -6.28 -4.15
N SER A 196 11.65 -5.52 -3.51
CA SER A 196 12.30 -4.36 -4.15
C SER A 196 13.11 -4.74 -5.40
N ALA A 197 13.58 -5.98 -5.49
CA ALA A 197 14.26 -6.46 -6.69
C ALA A 197 13.35 -6.53 -7.92
N ARG A 198 12.02 -6.50 -7.74
CA ARG A 198 11.01 -6.39 -8.81
C ARG A 198 10.79 -4.94 -9.25
N ALA A 199 11.27 -3.96 -8.50
CA ALA A 199 11.10 -2.52 -8.75
C ALA A 199 12.14 -1.97 -9.74
N LYS A 200 12.36 -2.65 -10.87
CA LYS A 200 13.37 -2.27 -11.87
C LYS A 200 13.03 -2.76 -13.27
N GLY A 201 13.68 -2.17 -14.26
CA GLY A 201 13.64 -2.59 -15.66
C GLY A 201 12.72 -1.73 -16.52
N PRO A 202 12.76 -1.89 -17.85
CA PRO A 202 12.20 -0.91 -18.78
C PRO A 202 10.71 -0.62 -18.59
N ALA A 203 9.92 -1.66 -18.28
CA ALA A 203 8.48 -1.50 -18.04
C ALA A 203 8.20 -0.77 -16.72
N PHE A 204 8.95 -1.07 -15.65
CA PHE A 204 8.83 -0.38 -14.37
C PHE A 204 9.25 1.09 -14.50
N ASP A 205 10.39 1.36 -15.13
CA ASP A 205 10.89 2.72 -15.35
C ASP A 205 9.91 3.55 -16.20
N ALA A 206 9.29 2.92 -17.20
CA ALA A 206 8.25 3.55 -18.00
C ALA A 206 6.99 3.87 -17.19
N LEU A 207 6.55 2.98 -16.29
CA LEU A 207 5.43 3.25 -15.37
C LEU A 207 5.75 4.41 -14.42
N VAL A 208 6.95 4.42 -13.83
CA VAL A 208 7.40 5.53 -12.97
C VAL A 208 7.40 6.86 -13.74
N LYS A 209 7.80 6.85 -15.01
CA LYS A 209 7.81 8.04 -15.87
C LYS A 209 6.42 8.60 -16.17
N LEU A 210 5.36 7.77 -16.17
CA LEU A 210 3.97 8.25 -16.27
C LEU A 210 3.57 9.12 -15.08
N GLY A 211 4.29 9.01 -13.96
CA GLY A 211 4.14 9.90 -12.81
C GLY A 211 2.85 9.66 -12.00
N PRO A 212 2.54 10.56 -11.06
CA PRO A 212 1.50 10.33 -10.05
C PRO A 212 0.07 10.27 -10.62
N ALA A 213 -0.14 10.69 -11.87
CA ALA A 213 -1.42 10.61 -12.56
C ALA A 213 -1.99 9.18 -12.65
N ILE A 214 -1.13 8.16 -12.66
CA ILE A 214 -1.56 6.75 -12.72
C ILE A 214 -1.81 6.12 -11.34
N ILE A 215 -1.63 6.84 -10.23
CA ILE A 215 -1.81 6.28 -8.88
C ILE A 215 -3.19 5.62 -8.69
N PRO A 216 -4.32 6.20 -9.13
CA PRO A 216 -5.62 5.52 -9.02
C PRO A 216 -5.67 4.15 -9.70
N LEU A 217 -4.97 4.00 -10.83
CA LEU A 217 -4.88 2.72 -11.56
C LEU A 217 -4.01 1.71 -10.78
N VAL A 218 -2.91 2.16 -10.19
CA VAL A 218 -2.04 1.31 -9.33
C VAL A 218 -2.79 0.83 -8.09
N VAL A 219 -3.55 1.71 -7.44
CA VAL A 219 -4.38 1.36 -6.27
C VAL A 219 -5.46 0.35 -6.65
N HIS A 220 -6.09 0.51 -7.82
CA HIS A 220 -7.04 -0.49 -8.33
C HIS A 220 -6.39 -1.87 -8.52
N LYS A 221 -5.13 -1.94 -9.00
CA LYS A 221 -4.38 -3.21 -9.04
C LYS A 221 -4.13 -3.78 -7.64
N LEU A 222 -3.67 -2.95 -6.69
CA LEU A 222 -3.41 -3.38 -5.31
C LEU A 222 -4.65 -3.92 -4.60
N ALA A 223 -5.84 -3.50 -5.05
CA ALA A 223 -7.11 -4.02 -4.59
C ALA A 223 -7.33 -5.49 -5.01
N GLY A 224 -6.50 -6.07 -5.88
CA GLY A 224 -6.50 -7.49 -6.23
C GLY A 224 -5.47 -8.33 -5.44
N PRO A 225 -5.80 -9.59 -5.08
CA PRO A 225 -4.94 -10.44 -4.24
C PRO A 225 -3.61 -10.85 -4.89
N ASP A 226 -3.51 -10.79 -6.22
CA ASP A 226 -2.34 -11.24 -6.98
C ASP A 226 -1.35 -10.12 -7.31
N ASP A 227 -1.63 -8.89 -6.88
CA ASP A 227 -0.95 -7.68 -7.35
C ASP A 227 -0.23 -6.92 -6.23
N PHE A 228 0.00 -7.57 -5.09
CA PHE A 228 0.68 -6.98 -3.92
C PHE A 228 2.12 -6.50 -4.18
N PHE A 229 2.78 -6.91 -5.28
CA PHE A 229 4.07 -6.33 -5.67
C PHE A 229 3.95 -4.90 -6.21
N ALA A 230 2.74 -4.45 -6.58
CA ALA A 230 2.48 -3.09 -7.00
C ALA A 230 2.74 -2.04 -5.91
N VAL A 231 2.93 -2.45 -4.65
CA VAL A 231 3.34 -1.52 -3.57
C VAL A 231 4.67 -0.85 -3.90
N GLN A 232 5.53 -1.53 -4.65
CA GLN A 232 6.80 -0.97 -5.12
C GLN A 232 6.57 0.20 -6.09
N LEU A 233 5.64 0.04 -7.04
CA LEU A 233 5.29 1.11 -7.97
C LEU A 233 4.57 2.24 -7.25
N TYR A 234 3.62 1.94 -6.37
CA TYR A 234 2.94 2.95 -5.56
C TYR A 234 3.94 3.81 -4.78
N ASN A 235 4.88 3.17 -4.08
CA ASN A 235 5.88 3.88 -3.28
C ASN A 235 6.88 4.70 -4.10
N ALA A 236 7.11 4.33 -5.37
CA ALA A 236 7.93 5.11 -6.31
C ALA A 236 7.20 6.35 -6.86
N LEU A 237 5.86 6.30 -6.96
CA LEU A 237 5.04 7.38 -7.50
C LEU A 237 4.57 8.37 -6.42
N GLU A 238 4.16 7.85 -5.26
CA GLU A 238 3.56 8.64 -4.19
C GLU A 238 4.64 9.36 -3.35
N LYS A 239 4.44 10.66 -3.18
CA LYS A 239 5.34 11.56 -2.45
C LYS A 239 4.77 12.01 -1.12
N ASP A 240 3.44 11.98 -0.97
CA ASP A 240 2.81 12.33 0.29
C ASP A 240 3.00 11.20 1.31
N ALA A 241 3.74 11.51 2.38
CA ALA A 241 4.00 10.56 3.47
C ALA A 241 2.72 10.18 4.24
N GLY A 242 1.68 11.01 4.22
CA GLY A 242 0.40 10.76 4.89
C GLY A 242 -0.41 9.61 4.27
N VAL A 243 -0.10 9.23 3.03
CA VAL A 243 -0.74 8.11 2.31
C VAL A 243 0.25 6.99 1.99
N LYS A 244 1.40 6.96 2.67
CA LYS A 244 2.39 5.88 2.59
C LYS A 244 2.45 5.11 3.89
N VAL A 245 2.65 3.80 3.80
CA VAL A 245 2.86 2.96 4.98
C VAL A 245 4.25 3.27 5.53
N ASP A 246 4.31 3.69 6.79
CA ASP A 246 5.55 4.03 7.48
C ASP A 246 6.54 2.85 7.47
N PRO A 247 7.72 2.98 6.83
CA PRO A 247 8.75 1.95 6.82
C PRO A 247 9.27 1.56 8.22
N SER A 248 9.08 2.43 9.22
CA SER A 248 9.42 2.13 10.62
C SER A 248 8.44 1.14 11.25
N ASN A 249 7.21 1.07 10.75
CA ASN A 249 6.23 0.06 11.12
C ASN A 249 6.47 -1.22 10.32
N ILE A 250 7.48 -1.97 10.75
CA ILE A 250 7.97 -3.17 10.05
C ILE A 250 6.89 -4.21 9.76
N PHE A 251 5.84 -4.32 10.58
CA PHE A 251 4.79 -5.32 10.38
C PHE A 251 3.85 -4.94 9.24
N ASP A 252 3.49 -3.66 9.20
CA ASP A 252 2.63 -3.10 8.17
C ASP A 252 3.38 -2.97 6.84
N HIS A 253 4.67 -2.63 6.91
CA HIS A 253 5.49 -2.36 5.75
C HIS A 253 6.06 -3.61 5.08
N ASN A 254 6.61 -4.57 5.84
CA ASN A 254 7.33 -5.70 5.25
C ASN A 254 6.42 -6.86 4.83
N VAL A 255 5.18 -6.92 5.32
CA VAL A 255 4.19 -7.90 4.89
C VAL A 255 3.42 -7.31 3.71
N LEU A 256 3.75 -7.72 2.48
CA LEU A 256 3.30 -6.97 1.29
C LEU A 256 1.80 -6.95 1.10
N GLN A 257 1.09 -8.04 1.42
CA GLN A 257 -0.36 -8.08 1.36
C GLN A 257 -1.00 -7.07 2.34
N ARG A 258 -0.42 -6.97 3.55
CA ARG A 258 -0.86 -5.98 4.55
C ARG A 258 -0.55 -4.55 4.10
N HIS A 259 0.64 -4.34 3.54
CA HIS A 259 1.04 -3.06 2.96
C HIS A 259 0.08 -2.63 1.84
N ALA A 260 -0.26 -3.55 0.93
CA ALA A 260 -1.22 -3.33 -0.14
C ALA A 260 -2.60 -2.93 0.39
N ASN A 261 -3.12 -3.66 1.38
CA ASN A 261 -4.41 -3.34 2.00
C ASN A 261 -4.43 -1.95 2.65
N LEU A 262 -3.38 -1.59 3.40
CA LEU A 262 -3.28 -0.27 4.01
C LEU A 262 -3.20 0.85 2.97
N ILE A 263 -2.50 0.65 1.86
CA ILE A 263 -2.51 1.59 0.73
C ILE A 263 -3.93 1.73 0.19
N VAL A 264 -4.63 0.61 -0.04
CA VAL A 264 -6.02 0.62 -0.54
C VAL A 264 -6.94 1.40 0.40
N ASP A 265 -6.86 1.17 1.71
CA ASP A 265 -7.67 1.86 2.72
C ASP A 265 -7.38 3.37 2.74
N MET A 266 -6.09 3.77 2.83
CA MET A 266 -5.71 5.18 2.81
C MET A 266 -6.16 5.91 1.53
N ASN A 267 -6.14 5.20 0.40
CA ASN A 267 -6.59 5.78 -0.86
C ASN A 267 -8.13 5.84 -0.96
N HIS A 268 -8.85 4.93 -0.32
CA HIS A 268 -10.29 5.05 -0.16
C HIS A 268 -10.65 6.30 0.65
N ASP A 269 -10.01 6.49 1.81
CA ASP A 269 -10.20 7.67 2.64
C ASP A 269 -9.87 8.96 1.87
N ARG A 270 -8.80 8.93 1.07
CA ARG A 270 -8.44 10.04 0.18
C ARG A 270 -9.52 10.31 -0.87
N ASN A 271 -10.14 9.28 -1.45
CA ASN A 271 -11.23 9.44 -2.41
C ASN A 271 -12.45 10.10 -1.77
N GLU A 272 -12.81 9.69 -0.54
CA GLU A 272 -13.92 10.30 0.20
C GLU A 272 -13.62 11.76 0.55
N ALA A 273 -12.41 12.05 1.02
CA ALA A 273 -11.97 13.40 1.32
C ALA A 273 -11.96 14.28 0.05
N PHE A 274 -11.50 13.75 -1.09
CA PHE A 274 -11.53 14.45 -2.36
C PHE A 274 -12.97 14.81 -2.76
N ALA A 275 -13.89 13.85 -2.72
CA ALA A 275 -15.29 14.06 -3.05
C ALA A 275 -15.96 15.12 -2.15
N ALA A 276 -15.69 15.07 -0.84
CA ALA A 276 -16.21 16.04 0.12
C ALA A 276 -15.68 17.46 -0.13
N ASN A 277 -14.38 17.61 -0.40
CA ASN A 277 -13.79 18.92 -0.70
C ASN A 277 -14.25 19.45 -2.07
N VAL A 278 -14.45 18.58 -3.06
CA VAL A 278 -15.05 18.98 -4.34
C VAL A 278 -16.45 19.54 -4.13
N ALA A 279 -17.31 18.86 -3.37
CA ALA A 279 -18.66 19.35 -3.11
C ALA A 279 -18.66 20.73 -2.42
N GLN A 280 -17.82 20.92 -1.40
CA GLN A 280 -17.69 22.21 -0.72
C GLN A 280 -17.10 23.31 -1.63
N TRP A 281 -16.17 22.95 -2.51
CA TRP A 281 -15.58 23.89 -3.45
C TRP A 281 -16.60 24.30 -4.53
N GLN A 282 -17.44 23.37 -5.00
CA GLN A 282 -18.55 23.67 -5.91
C GLN A 282 -19.57 24.62 -5.25
N ASP A 283 -19.97 24.36 -4.01
CA ASP A 283 -20.84 25.28 -3.24
C ASP A 283 -20.23 26.68 -3.11
N HIS A 284 -18.90 26.77 -2.94
CA HIS A 284 -18.18 28.04 -2.92
C HIS A 284 -18.20 28.74 -4.28
N GLN A 285 -17.98 28.00 -5.38
CA GLN A 285 -18.06 28.55 -6.73
C GLN A 285 -19.47 29.06 -7.06
N ASP A 286 -20.52 28.34 -6.68
CA ASP A 286 -21.91 28.73 -6.92
C ASP A 286 -22.28 30.04 -6.22
N LYS A 287 -21.83 30.21 -4.96
CA LYS A 287 -22.00 31.47 -4.20
C LYS A 287 -21.27 32.64 -4.85
N ASN A 288 -20.20 32.38 -5.59
CA ASN A 288 -19.40 33.38 -6.28
C ASN A 288 -19.68 33.44 -7.80
N SER A 289 -20.76 32.81 -8.27
CA SER A 289 -21.11 32.67 -9.70
C SER A 289 -21.29 33.98 -10.47
N LEU A 290 -21.52 35.09 -9.77
CA LEU A 290 -21.63 36.43 -10.35
C LEU A 290 -20.32 37.23 -10.28
N SER A 291 -19.25 36.65 -9.72
CA SER A 291 -17.96 37.33 -9.65
C SER A 291 -17.29 37.37 -11.02
N ALA A 292 -16.73 38.53 -11.36
CA ALA A 292 -15.88 38.73 -12.52
C ALA A 292 -14.40 38.41 -12.24
N ASN A 293 -14.04 38.08 -10.99
CA ASN A 293 -12.67 37.79 -10.58
C ASN A 293 -12.47 36.28 -10.46
N SER A 294 -11.59 35.70 -11.29
CA SER A 294 -11.29 34.26 -11.28
C SER A 294 -10.82 33.76 -9.91
N LYS A 295 -10.12 34.60 -9.13
CA LYS A 295 -9.64 34.26 -7.78
C LYS A 295 -10.75 33.90 -6.81
N ASP A 296 -11.96 34.40 -7.02
CA ASP A 296 -13.09 34.10 -6.15
C ASP A 296 -13.57 32.66 -6.34
N TYR A 297 -13.30 32.05 -7.49
CA TYR A 297 -13.63 30.65 -7.79
C TYR A 297 -12.53 29.66 -7.39
N VAL A 298 -11.28 30.11 -7.25
CA VAL A 298 -10.10 29.27 -6.93
C VAL A 298 -9.52 29.66 -5.56
N SER A 299 -10.40 29.82 -4.58
CA SER A 299 -10.06 30.19 -3.21
C SER A 299 -10.92 29.44 -2.20
N GLY A 300 -10.71 29.73 -0.92
CA GLY A 300 -11.39 29.04 0.18
C GLY A 300 -10.65 27.80 0.67
N ASP A 301 -11.12 27.25 1.79
CA ASP A 301 -10.44 26.16 2.48
C ASP A 301 -10.56 24.84 1.73
N ALA A 302 -11.71 24.59 1.06
CA ALA A 302 -11.92 23.40 0.25
C ALA A 302 -10.98 23.35 -0.97
N TYR A 303 -10.78 24.47 -1.68
CA TYR A 303 -9.82 24.56 -2.77
C TYR A 303 -8.39 24.29 -2.28
N LYS A 304 -7.98 24.93 -1.18
CA LYS A 304 -6.66 24.70 -0.57
C LYS A 304 -6.48 23.25 -0.14
N ALA A 305 -7.51 22.61 0.40
CA ALA A 305 -7.48 21.21 0.77
C ALA A 305 -7.24 20.31 -0.46
N LEU A 306 -7.91 20.59 -1.59
CA LEU A 306 -7.69 19.88 -2.85
C LEU A 306 -6.26 20.08 -3.38
N VAL A 307 -5.73 21.31 -3.34
CA VAL A 307 -4.33 21.60 -3.72
C VAL A 307 -3.35 20.82 -2.83
N ASN A 308 -3.60 20.80 -1.51
CA ASN A 308 -2.74 20.13 -0.53
C ASN A 308 -2.76 18.59 -0.64
N MET A 309 -3.77 17.99 -1.28
CA MET A 309 -3.76 16.56 -1.61
C MET A 309 -2.67 16.21 -2.64
N GLY A 310 -2.19 17.21 -3.38
CA GLY A 310 -1.03 17.08 -4.24
C GLY A 310 -1.24 16.20 -5.48
N PRO A 311 -0.15 15.79 -6.15
CA PRO A 311 -0.23 15.10 -7.44
C PRO A 311 -0.95 13.75 -7.42
N GLY A 312 -1.12 13.13 -6.25
CA GLY A 312 -1.78 11.82 -6.11
C GLY A 312 -3.26 11.82 -6.50
N VAL A 313 -3.91 13.00 -6.57
CA VAL A 313 -5.31 13.14 -6.97
C VAL A 313 -5.50 13.63 -8.41
N ILE A 314 -4.44 13.72 -9.23
CA ILE A 314 -4.55 14.19 -10.62
C ILE A 314 -5.57 13.36 -11.43
N GLY A 315 -5.58 12.03 -11.28
CA GLY A 315 -6.56 11.19 -11.95
C GLY A 315 -8.00 11.50 -11.54
N HIS A 316 -8.25 11.82 -10.26
CA HIS A 316 -9.56 12.23 -9.77
C HIS A 316 -9.99 13.58 -10.34
N VAL A 317 -9.06 14.53 -10.39
CA VAL A 317 -9.34 15.86 -10.95
C VAL A 317 -9.67 15.74 -12.44
N MET A 318 -8.92 14.93 -13.20
CA MET A 318 -9.24 14.66 -14.61
C MET A 318 -10.61 14.01 -14.78
N ASP A 319 -10.97 13.02 -13.95
CA ASP A 319 -12.31 12.43 -13.99
C ASP A 319 -13.44 13.45 -13.80
N ARG A 320 -13.25 14.41 -12.89
CA ARG A 320 -14.21 15.53 -12.69
C ARG A 320 -14.17 16.51 -13.87
N TYR A 321 -13.00 16.82 -14.38
CA TYR A 321 -12.84 17.78 -15.47
C TYR A 321 -13.51 17.30 -16.76
N GLU A 322 -13.46 16.00 -17.06
CA GLU A 322 -14.20 15.41 -18.20
C GLU A 322 -15.70 15.71 -18.13
N ARG A 323 -16.29 15.63 -16.93
CA ARG A 323 -17.73 15.78 -16.70
C ARG A 323 -18.16 17.25 -16.66
N GLU A 324 -17.26 18.14 -16.27
CA GLU A 324 -17.52 19.54 -15.97
C GLU A 324 -16.48 20.46 -16.65
N GLN A 325 -16.39 20.40 -17.98
CA GLN A 325 -15.37 21.09 -18.78
C GLN A 325 -15.41 22.62 -18.67
N ASP A 326 -16.56 23.19 -18.30
CA ASP A 326 -16.74 24.63 -18.08
C ASP A 326 -16.37 25.07 -16.64
N GLY A 327 -15.89 24.16 -15.79
CA GLY A 327 -15.44 24.44 -14.43
C GLY A 327 -14.05 25.11 -14.33
N TRP A 328 -13.53 25.20 -13.11
CA TRP A 328 -12.21 25.79 -12.80
C TRP A 328 -11.13 24.72 -12.54
N TRP A 329 -11.34 23.51 -13.06
CA TRP A 329 -10.46 22.35 -12.85
C TRP A 329 -9.05 22.53 -13.39
N HIS A 330 -8.87 23.31 -14.48
CA HIS A 330 -7.54 23.63 -15.02
C HIS A 330 -6.67 24.40 -14.03
N GLU A 331 -7.23 25.31 -13.24
CA GLU A 331 -6.46 26.03 -12.22
C GLU A 331 -6.03 25.10 -11.09
N LEU A 332 -6.94 24.23 -10.64
CA LEU A 332 -6.62 23.22 -9.63
C LEU A 332 -5.51 22.28 -10.12
N LEU A 333 -5.62 21.76 -11.35
CA LEU A 333 -4.57 20.94 -11.97
C LEU A 333 -3.26 21.69 -12.09
N HIS A 334 -3.30 22.93 -12.56
CA HIS A 334 -2.11 23.74 -12.73
C HIS A 334 -1.40 23.95 -11.38
N GLU A 335 -2.14 24.27 -10.31
CA GLU A 335 -1.56 24.49 -9.00
C GLU A 335 -1.04 23.20 -8.36
N ILE A 336 -1.75 22.08 -8.51
CA ILE A 336 -1.28 20.76 -8.07
C ILE A 336 0.03 20.37 -8.77
N VAL A 337 0.13 20.60 -10.07
CA VAL A 337 1.29 20.14 -10.87
C VAL A 337 2.48 21.10 -10.75
N HIS A 338 2.24 22.40 -10.79
CA HIS A 338 3.30 23.42 -10.84
C HIS A 338 3.57 24.10 -9.50
N GLY A 339 2.77 23.82 -8.46
CA GLY A 339 2.89 24.41 -7.13
C GLY A 339 2.49 25.89 -7.06
N LYS A 340 1.81 26.41 -8.09
CA LYS A 340 1.34 27.79 -8.16
C LYS A 340 0.11 27.93 -9.08
N PRO A 341 -0.77 28.90 -8.82
CA PRO A 341 -1.86 29.23 -9.74
C PRO A 341 -1.34 29.56 -11.14
N SER A 342 -2.14 29.32 -12.18
CA SER A 342 -1.78 29.66 -13.55
C SER A 342 -1.69 31.18 -13.74
N GLY A 343 -2.54 31.90 -13.00
CA GLY A 343 -2.69 33.35 -13.10
C GLY A 343 -3.36 33.81 -14.40
N GLN A 344 -3.77 32.89 -15.27
CA GLN A 344 -4.52 33.23 -16.46
C GLN A 344 -5.96 33.60 -16.10
N GLY A 345 -6.43 34.73 -16.63
CA GLY A 345 -7.84 35.11 -16.62
C GLY A 345 -8.62 34.52 -17.81
N THR A 346 -8.16 33.40 -18.38
CA THR A 346 -8.62 32.92 -19.70
C THR A 346 -9.99 32.24 -19.61
N PHE A 347 -10.90 32.63 -20.50
CA PHE A 347 -12.25 32.06 -20.62
C PHE A 347 -12.33 30.89 -21.61
N TYR A 348 -11.21 30.47 -22.23
CA TYR A 348 -11.17 29.38 -23.21
C TYR A 348 -11.11 27.99 -22.54
N LYS A 349 -12.02 27.73 -21.60
CA LYS A 349 -12.00 26.56 -20.71
C LYS A 349 -11.98 25.21 -21.44
N LYS A 350 -12.67 25.11 -22.59
CA LYS A 350 -12.67 23.91 -23.45
C LYS A 350 -11.31 23.64 -24.09
N ARG A 351 -10.63 24.68 -24.56
CA ARG A 351 -9.28 24.54 -25.12
C ARG A 351 -8.28 24.11 -24.04
N LEU A 352 -8.37 24.71 -22.84
CA LEU A 352 -7.55 24.30 -21.71
C LEU A 352 -7.80 22.83 -21.36
N PHE A 353 -9.06 22.40 -21.35
CA PHE A 353 -9.41 21.00 -21.16
C PHE A 353 -8.76 20.10 -22.22
N ASP A 354 -8.84 20.46 -23.51
CA ASP A 354 -8.21 19.69 -24.60
C ASP A 354 -6.69 19.56 -24.42
N ASP A 355 -6.01 20.62 -23.98
CA ASP A 355 -4.58 20.61 -23.71
C ASP A 355 -4.23 19.67 -22.54
N TRP A 356 -4.99 19.74 -21.43
CA TRP A 356 -4.82 18.86 -20.27
C TRP A 356 -5.16 17.40 -20.58
N LYS A 357 -6.23 17.17 -21.34
CA LYS A 357 -6.63 15.84 -21.83
C LYS A 357 -5.53 15.26 -22.72
N GLY A 358 -5.03 16.02 -23.69
CA GLY A 358 -3.95 15.58 -24.56
C GLY A 358 -2.68 15.21 -23.80
N TRP A 359 -2.31 15.98 -22.77
CA TRP A 359 -1.20 15.62 -21.89
C TRP A 359 -1.46 14.31 -21.13
N PHE A 360 -2.62 14.19 -20.48
CA PHE A 360 -2.99 13.01 -19.71
C PHE A 360 -3.03 11.74 -20.59
N GLU A 361 -3.64 11.81 -21.77
CA GLU A 361 -3.75 10.71 -22.74
C GLU A 361 -2.42 10.31 -23.37
N SER A 362 -1.54 11.29 -23.65
CA SER A 362 -0.23 11.01 -24.23
C SER A 362 0.68 10.19 -23.30
N GLY A 363 0.41 10.23 -21.99
CA GLY A 363 1.28 9.68 -20.97
C GLY A 363 2.69 10.27 -21.07
N LYS A 364 2.78 11.57 -21.38
CA LYS A 364 4.00 12.36 -21.25
C LYS A 364 4.42 12.45 -19.78
N ALA A 365 5.67 12.80 -19.54
CA ALA A 365 6.16 12.92 -18.17
C ALA A 365 5.41 14.03 -17.40
N HIS A 366 5.40 13.91 -16.07
CA HIS A 366 4.69 14.83 -15.19
C HIS A 366 5.16 16.29 -15.34
N ASP A 367 6.45 16.51 -15.62
CA ASP A 367 7.08 17.81 -15.85
C ASP A 367 6.80 18.42 -17.24
N GLU A 368 6.21 17.64 -18.15
CA GLU A 368 5.75 18.08 -19.47
C GLU A 368 4.29 18.55 -19.48
N ALA A 369 3.67 18.72 -18.30
CA ALA A 369 2.29 19.19 -18.18
C ALA A 369 2.10 20.59 -18.81
N PRO A 370 0.88 20.89 -19.30
CA PRO A 370 0.55 22.21 -19.85
C PRO A 370 0.94 23.32 -18.88
N LYS A 371 1.61 24.35 -19.40
CA LYS A 371 2.00 25.55 -18.66
C LYS A 371 1.07 26.70 -19.06
N SER A 372 0.82 27.62 -18.13
CA SER A 372 0.26 28.92 -18.48
C SER A 372 1.27 29.68 -19.36
N GLU A 373 0.97 29.85 -20.65
CA GLU A 373 1.66 30.85 -21.50
C GLU A 373 1.29 32.28 -21.12
#